data_AF-A0A661PE82-F1
#
_entry.id   AF-A0A661PE82-F1
#
_cell.length_a   1.000
_cell.length_b   1.000
_cell.length_c   1.000
_cell.angle_alpha   90.00
_cell.angle_beta   90.00
_cell.angle_gamma   90.00
#
_symmetry.space_group_name_H-M   'P 1'
#
loop_
_entity.id
_entity.type
_entity.pdbx_description
1 polymer ?
#
loop_
_entity_poly.entity_id
_entity_poly.type
_entity_poly.pdbx_seq_one_letter_code
_entity_poly.pdbx_strand_id
1 'polypeptide(L)'
;MRAKACITLLFVVSAVLDEIRISSVARNFSKWTTRYYSGFEAHGTLHGDANIAADGRLNGSLVLDGDGDYVEIKDQPQLKLGSQDFSMRAFVKLDNLTGYQTIFSKWGAVAYYSYWLYSGPNGDIYFNYSANGGNVYTLSATGVLNMGAWQRVDVKRTGDTLSLLIDRAKQTSQSP
;
A
#
# COMPACT_ATOMS: atom_id res chain seq x y z
N MET A 1 -11.05 24.55 -12.53
CA MET A 1 -9.80 24.11 -11.86
C MET A 1 -9.68 22.61 -12.08
N ARG A 2 -8.69 22.13 -12.85
CA ARG A 2 -8.55 20.71 -13.21
C ARG A 2 -7.33 20.13 -12.51
N ALA A 3 -7.54 19.25 -11.54
CA ALA A 3 -6.53 18.30 -11.09
C ALA A 3 -7.12 16.90 -11.26
N LYS A 4 -6.50 16.09 -12.12
CA LYS A 4 -6.74 14.65 -12.21
C LYS A 4 -5.53 14.00 -11.54
N ALA A 5 -5.71 13.44 -10.34
CA ALA A 5 -4.68 12.65 -9.70
C ALA A 5 -4.85 11.19 -10.12
N CYS A 6 -3.82 10.61 -10.74
CA CYS A 6 -3.69 9.17 -10.95
C CYS A 6 -2.36 8.76 -10.31
N ILE A 7 -2.43 8.12 -9.16
CA ILE A 7 -1.26 7.51 -8.52
C ILE A 7 -1.48 6.01 -8.58
N THR A 8 -0.85 5.38 -9.57
CA THR A 8 -0.72 3.93 -9.63
C THR A 8 0.63 3.58 -9.02
N LEU A 9 0.66 3.08 -7.79
CA LEU A 9 1.79 2.26 -7.32
C LEU A 9 1.36 0.81 -7.46
N LEU A 10 1.99 0.12 -8.41
CA LEU A 10 1.81 -1.30 -8.66
C LEU A 10 2.97 -2.02 -7.97
N PHE A 11 2.75 -2.49 -6.75
CA PHE A 11 3.60 -3.50 -6.12
C PHE A 11 2.90 -4.85 -6.19
N VAL A 12 3.67 -5.86 -6.53
CA VAL A 12 3.27 -7.26 -6.51
C VAL A 12 4.06 -7.84 -5.35
N VAL A 13 3.41 -8.12 -4.22
CA VAL A 13 4.09 -8.52 -2.98
C VAL A 13 3.66 -9.94 -2.61
N SER A 14 4.64 -10.82 -2.44
CA SER A 14 4.50 -12.15 -1.85
C SER A 14 5.07 -12.10 -0.43
N ALA A 15 4.38 -12.74 0.51
CA ALA A 15 4.84 -13.03 1.88
C ALA A 15 4.76 -11.91 2.96
N VAL A 16 4.97 -12.36 4.21
CA VAL A 16 4.58 -11.85 5.54
C VAL A 16 5.08 -10.41 5.78
N LEU A 17 4.19 -9.49 6.16
CA LEU A 17 4.52 -8.07 6.04
C LEU A 17 4.92 -7.36 7.35
N ASP A 18 5.98 -6.54 7.31
CA ASP A 18 6.35 -5.59 8.38
C ASP A 18 6.69 -4.15 7.90
N GLU A 19 5.93 -3.60 6.94
CA GLU A 19 5.82 -2.15 6.63
C GLU A 19 6.68 -1.55 5.50
N ILE A 20 6.06 -0.97 4.46
CA ILE A 20 6.71 0.00 3.53
C ILE A 20 6.93 1.32 4.27
N ARG A 21 8.17 1.61 4.71
CA ARG A 21 8.54 2.90 5.34
C ARG A 21 9.01 3.95 4.32
N ILE A 22 9.02 5.22 4.72
CA ILE A 22 9.38 6.35 3.87
C ILE A 22 10.39 7.24 4.60
N SER A 23 11.69 7.05 4.38
CA SER A 23 12.81 7.73 5.05
C SER A 23 13.88 8.25 4.08
N SER A 24 14.76 9.11 4.57
CA SER A 24 15.45 10.14 3.79
C SER A 24 16.91 9.86 3.46
N VAL A 25 17.31 8.73 2.87
CA VAL A 25 18.66 8.61 2.25
C VAL A 25 18.59 7.73 0.99
N ALA A 26 19.19 8.16 -0.13
CA ALA A 26 19.15 7.42 -1.40
C ALA A 26 20.55 6.93 -1.72
N ARG A 27 20.66 5.68 -2.19
CA ARG A 27 21.75 5.23 -3.04
C ARG A 27 21.14 4.50 -4.25
N ASN A 28 21.59 4.89 -5.44
CA ASN A 28 20.97 4.59 -6.73
C ASN A 28 21.03 3.11 -7.13
N PHE A 29 19.97 2.60 -7.77
CA PHE A 29 20.02 1.38 -8.56
C PHE A 29 19.62 1.66 -10.02
N SER A 30 20.38 1.08 -10.94
CA SER A 30 20.30 1.28 -12.37
C SER A 30 19.14 0.49 -13.00
N LYS A 31 18.19 1.25 -13.55
CA LYS A 31 17.41 0.98 -14.76
C LYS A 31 16.86 -0.45 -14.94
N TRP A 32 15.63 -0.66 -14.47
CA TRP A 32 14.68 -1.58 -15.09
C TRP A 32 13.37 -0.84 -15.34
N THR A 33 12.91 -0.84 -16.58
CA THR A 33 11.65 -0.26 -17.00
C THR A 33 10.49 -1.15 -16.55
N THR A 34 10.09 -1.03 -15.29
CA THR A 34 8.67 -1.14 -14.98
C THR A 34 7.97 -0.03 -15.77
N ARG A 35 6.91 -0.37 -16.51
CA ARG A 35 6.09 0.65 -17.16
C ARG A 35 5.35 1.42 -16.06
N TYR A 36 6.04 2.42 -15.51
CA TYR A 36 5.46 3.47 -14.68
C TYR A 36 4.38 4.16 -15.52
N TYR A 37 3.12 4.01 -15.14
CA TYR A 37 2.00 4.74 -15.77
C TYR A 37 1.68 6.07 -15.07
N SER A 38 2.43 6.43 -14.04
CA SER A 38 2.46 7.79 -13.51
C SER A 38 3.82 8.38 -13.89
N GLY A 39 3.85 9.53 -14.55
CA GLY A 39 5.10 10.17 -15.00
C GLY A 39 5.95 10.74 -13.85
N PHE A 40 6.16 9.98 -12.77
CA PHE A 40 6.83 10.42 -11.55
C PHE A 40 7.93 9.45 -11.13
N GLU A 41 9.13 9.98 -10.83
CA GLU A 41 10.31 9.23 -10.39
C GLU A 41 10.28 8.99 -8.86
N ALA A 42 9.43 8.08 -8.40
CA ALA A 42 9.38 7.66 -6.99
C ALA A 42 9.94 6.25 -6.82
N HIS A 43 11.26 6.07 -7.00
CA HIS A 43 11.90 4.76 -6.87
C HIS A 43 11.97 4.29 -5.41
N GLY A 44 11.56 3.04 -5.17
CA GLY A 44 11.69 2.38 -3.86
C GLY A 44 13.08 1.77 -3.67
N THR A 45 13.58 1.78 -2.44
CA THR A 45 14.83 1.14 -2.00
C THR A 45 14.48 -0.13 -1.22
N LEU A 46 15.16 -1.25 -1.47
CA LEU A 46 14.98 -2.48 -0.69
C LEU A 46 15.80 -2.42 0.59
N HIS A 47 15.24 -2.91 1.68
CA HIS A 47 15.87 -3.05 2.99
C HIS A 47 15.69 -4.47 3.51
N GLY A 48 16.62 -4.91 4.37
CA GLY A 48 16.69 -6.30 4.82
C GLY A 48 17.34 -7.20 3.77
N ASP A 49 16.87 -8.44 3.68
CA ASP A 49 17.15 -9.38 2.61
C ASP A 49 16.00 -9.50 1.59
N ALA A 50 15.07 -8.54 1.63
CA ALA A 50 13.97 -8.36 0.68
C ALA A 50 14.43 -8.55 -0.76
N ASN A 51 13.80 -9.51 -1.44
CA ASN A 51 14.21 -9.94 -2.77
C ASN A 51 13.07 -9.79 -3.78
N ILE A 52 13.42 -9.69 -5.06
CA ILE A 52 12.46 -9.71 -6.16
C ILE A 52 12.48 -11.11 -6.76
N ALA A 53 11.43 -11.89 -6.49
CA ALA A 53 11.24 -13.18 -7.14
C ALA A 53 10.71 -13.00 -8.57
N ALA A 54 11.22 -13.81 -9.50
CA ALA A 54 10.91 -13.71 -10.93
C ALA A 54 9.51 -14.25 -11.30
N ASP A 55 8.85 -14.98 -10.40
CA ASP A 55 7.59 -15.69 -10.61
C ASP A 55 6.34 -14.93 -10.10
N GLY A 56 6.47 -13.62 -9.83
CA GLY A 56 5.36 -12.77 -9.45
C GLY A 56 4.40 -12.39 -10.59
N ARG A 57 3.19 -11.97 -10.22
CA ARG A 57 2.20 -11.41 -11.15
C ARG A 57 2.83 -10.22 -11.92
N LEU A 58 2.87 -10.27 -13.25
CA LEU A 58 3.51 -9.25 -14.12
C LEU A 58 5.05 -9.28 -14.15
N ASN A 59 5.66 -10.47 -14.10
CA ASN A 59 7.11 -10.72 -14.28
C ASN A 59 7.98 -10.26 -13.09
N GLY A 60 7.44 -10.29 -11.88
CA GLY A 60 8.19 -10.02 -10.67
C GLY A 60 7.29 -9.81 -9.46
N SER A 61 7.73 -10.26 -8.28
CA SER A 61 7.12 -9.91 -7.00
C SER A 61 8.19 -9.61 -5.97
N LEU A 62 7.95 -8.61 -5.15
CA LEU A 62 8.68 -8.40 -3.92
C LEU A 62 8.34 -9.55 -2.96
N VAL A 63 9.34 -10.27 -2.48
CA VAL A 63 9.18 -11.27 -1.42
C VAL A 63 9.64 -10.63 -0.12
N LEU A 64 8.78 -10.65 0.89
CA LEU A 64 9.04 -10.14 2.24
C LEU A 64 8.78 -11.28 3.22
N ASP A 65 9.77 -11.70 4.00
CA ASP A 65 9.67 -12.90 4.83
C ASP A 65 9.04 -12.67 6.23
N GLY A 66 8.84 -11.40 6.59
CA GLY A 66 8.30 -10.97 7.89
C GLY A 66 9.37 -10.63 8.93
N ASP A 67 10.65 -10.59 8.55
CA ASP A 67 11.75 -10.21 9.44
C ASP A 67 12.57 -9.04 8.86
N GLY A 68 12.21 -7.81 9.21
CA GLY A 68 13.00 -6.61 8.86
C GLY A 68 12.98 -6.20 7.38
N ASP A 69 12.19 -6.89 6.57
CA ASP A 69 12.08 -6.74 5.12
C ASP A 69 11.07 -5.68 4.68
N TYR A 70 11.52 -4.70 3.90
CA TYR A 70 10.63 -3.70 3.31
C TYR A 70 11.19 -2.98 2.08
N VAL A 71 10.27 -2.36 1.33
CA VAL A 71 10.60 -1.33 0.34
C VAL A 71 10.35 0.02 0.95
N GLU A 72 11.28 0.95 0.75
CA GLU A 72 11.16 2.33 1.18
C GLU A 72 11.11 3.32 0.03
N ILE A 73 10.08 4.16 0.02
CA ILE A 73 9.96 5.27 -0.93
C ILE A 73 10.25 6.55 -0.17
N LYS A 74 11.07 7.46 -0.68
CA LYS A 74 11.34 8.72 0.04
C LYS A 74 10.10 9.60 0.22
N ASP A 75 10.09 10.45 1.26
CA ASP A 75 8.98 11.38 1.49
C ASP A 75 8.86 12.35 0.32
N GLN A 76 7.64 12.49 -0.18
CA GLN A 76 7.30 13.35 -1.30
C GLN A 76 5.92 13.98 -1.06
N PRO A 77 5.70 15.25 -1.44
CA PRO A 77 4.39 15.91 -1.31
C PRO A 77 3.22 15.13 -1.93
N GLN A 78 3.47 14.39 -3.02
CA GLN A 78 2.48 13.58 -3.73
C GLN A 78 1.97 12.38 -2.91
N LEU A 79 2.75 11.95 -1.91
CA LEU A 79 2.39 10.88 -0.98
C LEU A 79 1.64 11.42 0.25
N LYS A 80 1.33 12.73 0.31
CA LYS A 80 0.53 13.33 1.38
C LYS A 80 -0.94 13.36 0.95
N LEU A 81 -1.67 12.29 1.26
CA LEU A 81 -3.06 12.12 0.87
C LEU A 81 -4.00 13.03 1.68
N GLY A 82 -4.29 14.22 1.16
CA GLY A 82 -5.36 15.09 1.68
C GLY A 82 -6.75 14.65 1.25
N SER A 83 -7.75 15.53 1.37
CA SER A 83 -9.16 15.24 1.05
C SER A 83 -9.50 15.10 -0.44
N GLN A 84 -8.50 15.14 -1.32
CA GLN A 84 -8.67 14.96 -2.76
C GLN A 84 -8.90 13.49 -3.12
N ASP A 85 -9.45 13.25 -4.31
CA ASP A 85 -9.62 11.90 -4.85
C ASP A 85 -8.28 11.18 -5.00
N PHE A 86 -8.23 9.92 -4.56
CA PHE A 86 -7.06 9.06 -4.71
C PHE A 86 -7.48 7.60 -4.88
N SER A 87 -6.56 6.78 -5.39
CA SER A 87 -6.67 5.32 -5.37
C SER A 87 -5.30 4.73 -5.07
N MET A 88 -5.25 3.74 -4.19
CA MET A 88 -4.08 2.90 -3.95
C MET A 88 -4.47 1.44 -4.16
N ARG A 89 -3.55 0.64 -4.69
CA ARG A 89 -3.78 -0.77 -5.01
C ARG A 89 -2.54 -1.60 -4.69
N ALA A 90 -2.75 -2.77 -4.12
CA ALA A 90 -1.74 -3.81 -4.01
C ALA A 90 -2.29 -5.14 -4.54
N PHE A 91 -1.43 -5.95 -5.14
CA PHE A 91 -1.67 -7.39 -5.24
C PHE A 91 -0.87 -8.06 -4.13
N VAL A 92 -1.57 -8.83 -3.30
CA VAL A 92 -0.98 -9.51 -2.14
C VAL A 92 -1.22 -11.00 -2.26
N LYS A 93 -0.24 -11.79 -1.83
CA LYS A 93 -0.38 -13.22 -1.59
C LYS A 93 0.16 -13.49 -0.19
N LEU A 94 -0.74 -13.85 0.73
CA LEU A 94 -0.41 -14.08 2.13
C LEU A 94 -0.05 -15.54 2.36
N ASP A 95 1.05 -15.80 3.06
CA ASP A 95 1.48 -17.16 3.41
C ASP A 95 1.01 -17.61 4.80
N ASN A 96 0.51 -16.67 5.61
CA ASN A 96 -0.24 -16.96 6.82
C ASN A 96 -1.29 -15.87 7.08
N LEU A 97 -2.31 -16.21 7.86
CA LEU A 97 -3.39 -15.30 8.29
C LEU A 97 -3.31 -15.04 9.80
N THR A 98 -2.10 -15.06 10.35
CA THR A 98 -1.85 -14.84 11.78
C THR A 98 -1.18 -13.50 11.99
N GLY A 99 -1.57 -12.82 13.06
CA GLY A 99 -1.02 -11.50 13.40
C GLY A 99 -1.45 -10.40 12.43
N TYR A 100 -0.80 -9.25 12.56
CA TYR A 100 -1.01 -8.09 11.69
C TYR A 100 0.17 -7.96 10.73
N GLN A 101 -0.12 -7.66 9.47
CA GLN A 101 0.90 -7.56 8.44
C GLN A 101 0.67 -6.30 7.60
N THR A 102 1.64 -5.39 7.58
CA THR A 102 1.50 -4.09 6.88
C THR A 102 1.74 -4.15 5.37
N ILE A 103 0.72 -3.90 4.57
CA ILE A 103 0.83 -3.87 3.09
C ILE A 103 1.50 -2.58 2.61
N PHE A 104 1.05 -1.44 3.12
CA PHE A 104 1.74 -0.16 2.96
C PHE A 104 1.35 0.79 4.09
N SER A 105 2.26 1.69 4.43
CA SER A 105 1.96 2.74 5.40
C SER A 105 2.59 4.07 5.00
N LYS A 106 2.11 5.11 5.67
CA LYS A 106 2.80 6.36 5.84
C LYS A 106 2.39 6.94 7.18
N TRP A 107 3.40 7.32 7.95
CA TRP A 107 3.26 8.08 9.19
C TRP A 107 4.01 9.40 9.09
N GLY A 108 3.49 10.46 9.70
CA GLY A 108 4.07 11.80 9.60
C GLY A 108 3.93 12.61 10.89
N ALA A 109 4.97 13.39 11.19
CA ALA A 109 5.02 14.32 12.32
C ALA A 109 4.50 15.74 11.98
N VAL A 110 4.34 16.08 10.69
CA VAL A 110 3.97 17.43 10.23
C VAL A 110 2.66 17.38 9.44
N ALA A 111 1.65 18.13 9.91
CA ALA A 111 0.25 18.12 9.45
C ALA A 111 -0.48 16.75 9.56
N TYR A 112 0.22 15.71 10.05
CA TYR A 112 -0.31 14.42 10.46
C TYR A 112 -1.15 13.67 9.40
N TYR A 113 -0.79 13.81 8.13
CA TYR A 113 -1.29 12.90 7.11
C TYR A 113 -0.77 11.50 7.42
N SER A 114 -1.68 10.54 7.57
CA SER A 114 -1.33 9.15 7.78
C SER A 114 -2.25 8.23 7.01
N TYR A 115 -1.69 7.11 6.57
CA TYR A 115 -2.49 6.01 6.08
C TYR A 115 -1.79 4.70 6.38
N TRP A 116 -2.57 3.66 6.63
CA TRP A 116 -2.04 2.35 6.94
C TRP A 116 -3.00 1.28 6.43
N LEU A 117 -2.57 0.54 5.40
CA LEU A 117 -3.26 -0.65 4.92
C LEU A 117 -2.51 -1.87 5.46
N TYR A 118 -3.23 -2.74 6.16
CA TYR A 118 -2.66 -3.94 6.76
C TYR A 118 -3.69 -5.05 6.84
N SER A 119 -3.24 -6.30 6.71
CA SER A 119 -4.05 -7.46 7.03
C SER A 119 -3.97 -7.77 8.52
N GLY A 120 -4.98 -8.46 9.03
CA GLY A 120 -5.00 -8.99 10.39
C GLY A 120 -5.32 -10.48 10.42
N PRO A 121 -5.54 -11.00 11.64
CA PRO A 121 -5.88 -12.40 11.83
C PRO A 121 -7.11 -12.83 11.02
N ASN A 122 -7.20 -14.11 10.68
CA ASN A 122 -8.36 -14.72 10.00
C ASN A 122 -8.67 -14.15 8.60
N GLY A 123 -7.73 -13.44 7.97
CA GLY A 123 -7.96 -12.83 6.66
C GLY A 123 -8.69 -11.49 6.73
N ASP A 124 -8.62 -10.82 7.87
CA ASP A 124 -9.12 -9.47 8.05
C ASP A 124 -8.23 -8.47 7.31
N ILE A 125 -8.82 -7.34 6.91
CA ILE A 125 -8.13 -6.23 6.25
C ILE A 125 -8.60 -4.91 6.85
N TYR A 126 -7.66 -3.99 7.05
CA TYR A 126 -7.90 -2.69 7.65
C TYR A 126 -7.22 -1.59 6.85
N PHE A 127 -7.89 -0.45 6.74
CA PHE A 127 -7.32 0.77 6.21
C PHE A 127 -7.62 1.93 7.14
N ASN A 128 -6.58 2.44 7.81
CA ASN A 128 -6.65 3.67 8.59
C ASN A 128 -6.20 4.84 7.72
N TYR A 129 -6.86 5.98 7.85
CA TYR A 129 -6.58 7.18 7.07
C TYR A 129 -6.84 8.44 7.87
N SER A 130 -5.90 9.38 7.84
CA SER A 130 -6.05 10.74 8.34
C SER A 130 -5.53 11.76 7.35
N ALA A 131 -6.32 12.80 7.11
CA ALA A 131 -5.97 13.93 6.26
C ALA A 131 -5.43 15.14 7.05
N ASN A 132 -5.47 15.09 8.39
CA ASN A 132 -5.21 16.26 9.24
C ASN A 132 -4.64 15.93 10.63
N GLY A 133 -4.53 14.66 11.00
CA GLY A 133 -4.08 14.19 12.32
C GLY A 133 -5.08 14.24 13.45
N GLY A 134 -6.21 14.92 13.27
CA GLY A 134 -7.26 14.99 14.29
C GLY A 134 -8.25 13.86 14.16
N ASN A 135 -8.66 13.55 12.93
CA ASN A 135 -9.64 12.51 12.62
C ASN A 135 -8.96 11.30 11.99
N VAL A 136 -9.33 10.11 12.46
CA VAL A 136 -8.93 8.84 11.86
C VAL A 136 -10.17 8.14 11.32
N TYR A 137 -10.12 7.77 10.05
CA TYR A 137 -11.17 7.00 9.39
C TYR A 137 -10.67 5.59 9.16
N THR A 138 -11.41 4.61 9.66
CA THR A 138 -11.06 3.19 9.56
C THR A 138 -12.06 2.47 8.68
N LEU A 139 -11.59 1.88 7.58
CA LEU A 139 -12.33 0.86 6.85
C LEU A 139 -11.82 -0.51 7.27
N SER A 140 -12.72 -1.48 7.44
CA SER A 140 -12.35 -2.85 7.69
C SER A 140 -13.29 -3.83 7.01
N ALA A 141 -12.77 -5.03 6.76
CA ALA A 141 -13.55 -6.18 6.35
C ALA A 141 -12.93 -7.45 6.95
N THR A 142 -13.76 -8.39 7.37
CA THR A 142 -13.34 -9.58 8.12
C THR A 142 -13.40 -10.82 7.25
N GLY A 143 -12.39 -11.69 7.31
CA GLY A 143 -12.41 -12.98 6.61
C GLY A 143 -12.48 -12.88 5.08
N VAL A 144 -11.91 -11.83 4.49
CA VAL A 144 -11.97 -11.56 3.04
C VAL A 144 -10.68 -11.92 2.30
N LEU A 145 -9.56 -12.07 3.02
CA LEU A 145 -8.29 -12.51 2.48
C LEU A 145 -8.09 -14.01 2.67
N ASN A 146 -7.51 -14.66 1.68
CA ASN A 146 -7.25 -16.08 1.59
C ASN A 146 -5.75 -16.33 1.49
N MET A 147 -5.28 -17.31 2.24
CA MET A 147 -3.88 -17.75 2.22
C MET A 147 -3.54 -18.40 0.87
N GLY A 148 -2.31 -18.19 0.39
CA GLY A 148 -1.77 -18.83 -0.81
C GLY A 148 -2.37 -18.37 -2.14
N ALA A 149 -3.31 -17.41 -2.14
CA ALA A 149 -3.96 -16.89 -3.34
C ALA A 149 -3.59 -15.42 -3.59
N TRP A 150 -3.35 -15.07 -4.85
CA TRP A 150 -3.17 -13.66 -5.25
C TRP A 150 -4.51 -12.93 -5.19
N GLN A 151 -4.59 -11.92 -4.34
CA GLN A 151 -5.77 -11.06 -4.20
C GLN A 151 -5.42 -9.61 -4.44
N ARG A 152 -6.36 -8.87 -5.03
CA ARG A 152 -6.21 -7.44 -5.27
C ARG A 152 -6.91 -6.65 -4.16
N VAL A 153 -6.16 -5.83 -3.45
CA VAL A 153 -6.69 -4.90 -2.44
C VAL A 153 -6.68 -3.49 -3.02
N ASP A 154 -7.83 -2.84 -3.06
CA ASP A 154 -7.98 -1.46 -3.49
C ASP A 154 -8.53 -0.61 -2.34
N VAL A 155 -7.92 0.57 -2.12
CA VAL A 155 -8.53 1.65 -1.34
C VAL A 155 -8.65 2.88 -2.22
N LYS A 156 -9.80 3.54 -2.17
CA LYS A 156 -10.07 4.71 -3.02
C LYS A 156 -10.89 5.76 -2.28
N ARG A 157 -10.56 7.03 -2.50
CA ARG A 157 -11.42 8.17 -2.18
C ARG A 157 -11.97 8.75 -3.49
N THR A 158 -13.28 8.96 -3.53
CA THR A 158 -13.97 9.67 -4.62
C THR A 158 -14.99 10.61 -4.00
N GLY A 159 -14.77 11.91 -4.11
CA GLY A 159 -15.46 12.93 -3.31
C GLY A 159 -15.33 12.62 -1.82
N ASP A 160 -16.47 12.58 -1.14
CA ASP A 160 -16.57 12.28 0.30
C ASP A 160 -16.92 10.81 0.56
N THR A 161 -16.41 9.91 -0.27
CA THR A 161 -16.55 8.47 -0.08
C THR A 161 -15.20 7.80 -0.15
N LEU A 162 -14.77 7.23 0.97
CA LEU A 162 -13.65 6.30 1.05
C LEU A 162 -14.18 4.88 0.96
N SER A 163 -13.56 4.02 0.15
CA SER A 163 -13.99 2.64 -0.09
C SER A 163 -12.83 1.66 -0.06
N LEU A 164 -13.10 0.45 0.44
CA LEU A 164 -12.19 -0.71 0.45
C LEU A 164 -12.80 -1.80 -0.43
N LEU A 165 -12.00 -2.36 -1.34
CA LEU A 165 -12.42 -3.40 -2.26
C LEU A 165 -11.40 -4.55 -2.28
N ILE A 166 -11.93 -5.77 -2.37
CA ILE A 166 -11.15 -7.01 -2.58
C ILE A 166 -11.59 -7.59 -3.92
N ASP A 167 -10.65 -7.85 -4.82
CA ASP A 167 -10.91 -8.39 -6.16
C ASP A 167 -12.05 -7.66 -6.90
N ARG A 168 -11.98 -6.32 -6.86
CA ARG A 168 -12.99 -5.38 -7.41
C ARG A 168 -14.34 -5.36 -6.68
N ALA A 169 -14.62 -6.27 -5.76
CA ALA A 169 -15.85 -6.27 -4.95
C ALA A 169 -15.70 -5.33 -3.76
N LYS A 170 -16.61 -4.34 -3.65
CA LYS A 170 -16.62 -3.40 -2.52
C LYS A 170 -16.98 -4.15 -1.23
N GLN A 171 -16.13 -4.05 -0.23
CA GLN A 171 -16.36 -4.62 1.09
C GLN A 171 -17.02 -3.60 2.01
N THR A 172 -16.47 -2.39 2.05
CA THR A 172 -16.97 -1.32 2.91
C THR A 172 -16.72 0.07 2.32
N SER A 173 -17.46 1.06 2.78
CA SER A 173 -17.27 2.46 2.45
C SER A 173 -17.82 3.37 3.55
N GLN A 174 -17.20 4.54 3.73
CA GLN A 174 -17.69 5.57 4.65
C GLN A 174 -17.36 6.98 4.13
N SER A 175 -17.95 7.99 4.76
CA SER A 175 -17.58 9.38 4.55
C SER A 175 -16.46 9.81 5.50
N PRO A 176 -15.30 10.30 4.98
CA PRO A 176 -14.21 10.80 5.79
C PRO A 176 -14.25 12.33 5.98
#